data_AF-A0A1Z9GFH7-F1
#
_entry.id   AF-A0A1Z9GFH7-F1
#
_cell.length_a   1.000
_cell.length_b   1.000
_cell.length_c   1.000
_cell.angle_alpha   90.00
_cell.angle_beta   90.00
_cell.angle_gamma   90.00
#
_symmetry.space_group_name_H-M   'P 1'
#
loop_
_entity.id
_entity.type
_entity.pdbx_description
1 polymer ?
#
loop_
_entity_poly.entity_id
_entity_poly.type
_entity_poly.pdbx_seq_one_letter_code
_entity_poly.pdbx_strand_id
1 'polypeptide(L)'
;MHSLIIHLANSSKRAGNVAALLKVLPEPEVVDAVIGQDAIIRGDVALRDGNLHRPIYPFPLSPGEVGCFLSHRACWQRIVDQDLPYALIVEDD
;
A
#
# COMPACT_ATOMS: atom_id res chain seq x y z
N MET A 1 -8.32 18.03 3.54
CA MET A 1 -7.57 16.89 4.12
C MET A 1 -7.39 15.90 3.00
N HIS A 2 -6.16 15.61 2.59
CA HIS A 2 -5.91 14.66 1.51
C HIS A 2 -6.23 13.23 1.93
N SER A 3 -6.79 12.46 0.99
CA SER A 3 -7.08 11.05 1.19
C SER A 3 -6.41 10.23 0.08
N LEU A 4 -5.57 9.28 0.45
CA LEU A 4 -4.84 8.39 -0.45
C LEU A 4 -5.52 7.01 -0.43
N ILE A 5 -6.11 6.62 -1.55
CA ILE A 5 -6.82 5.36 -1.72
C ILE A 5 -5.89 4.35 -2.40
N ILE A 6 -5.46 3.32 -1.67
CA ILE A 6 -4.66 2.24 -2.23
C ILE A 6 -5.56 1.35 -3.07
N HIS A 7 -5.25 1.20 -4.36
CA HIS A 7 -6.02 0.34 -5.25
C HIS A 7 -5.11 -0.44 -6.20
N LEU A 8 -5.39 -1.73 -6.35
CA LEU A 8 -4.76 -2.53 -7.40
C LEU A 8 -5.49 -2.29 -8.72
N ALA A 9 -4.85 -1.58 -9.66
CA ALA A 9 -5.44 -1.11 -10.92
C ALA A 9 -6.20 -2.18 -11.74
N ASN A 10 -5.84 -3.46 -11.61
CA ASN A 10 -6.47 -4.57 -12.33
C ASN A 10 -7.61 -5.26 -11.54
N SER A 11 -8.00 -4.74 -10.37
CA SER A 11 -9.04 -5.33 -9.51
C SER A 11 -10.45 -4.85 -9.90
N SER A 12 -11.07 -5.52 -10.87
CA SER A 12 -12.45 -5.22 -11.29
C SER A 12 -13.49 -5.41 -10.18
N LYS A 13 -13.23 -6.31 -9.21
CA LYS A 13 -14.13 -6.58 -8.08
C LYS A 13 -14.25 -5.39 -7.11
N ARG A 14 -13.21 -4.55 -7.00
CA ARG A 14 -13.15 -3.46 -6.01
C ARG A 14 -13.27 -2.07 -6.62
N ALA A 15 -13.40 -1.98 -7.94
CA ALA A 15 -13.63 -0.71 -8.63
C ALA A 15 -14.86 0.07 -8.09
N GLY A 16 -15.91 -0.65 -7.67
CA GLY A 16 -17.08 -0.04 -7.03
C GLY A 16 -16.77 0.64 -5.69
N ASN A 17 -15.90 0.04 -4.87
CA ASN A 17 -15.47 0.60 -3.59
C ASN A 17 -14.63 1.86 -3.82
N VAL A 18 -13.67 1.83 -4.75
CA VAL A 18 -12.87 3.01 -5.12
C VAL A 18 -13.77 4.15 -5.60
N ALA A 19 -14.75 3.85 -6.45
CA ALA A 19 -15.70 4.86 -6.95
C ALA A 19 -16.56 5.46 -5.82
N ALA A 20 -16.88 4.68 -4.78
CA ALA A 20 -17.55 5.20 -3.59
C ALA A 20 -16.61 6.08 -2.75
N LEU A 21 -15.38 5.62 -2.49
CA LEU A 21 -14.37 6.35 -1.72
C LEU A 21 -14.02 7.71 -2.37
N LEU A 22 -13.87 7.75 -3.70
CA LEU A 22 -13.66 8.98 -4.46
C LEU A 22 -14.79 10.02 -4.31
N LYS A 23 -16.00 9.61 -3.93
CA LYS A 23 -17.14 10.53 -3.73
C LYS A 23 -17.25 11.04 -2.30
N VAL A 24 -16.83 10.24 -1.31
CA VAL A 24 -17.08 10.52 0.11
C VAL A 24 -15.86 11.07 0.83
N LEU A 25 -14.65 10.77 0.35
CA LEU A 25 -13.43 11.20 0.99
C LEU A 25 -13.04 12.63 0.53
N PRO A 26 -12.45 13.44 1.44
CA PRO A 26 -11.94 14.75 1.08
C PRO A 26 -10.68 14.63 0.22
N GLU A 27 -10.60 15.47 -0.82
CA GLU A 27 -9.46 15.59 -1.75
C GLU A 27 -8.84 14.21 -2.10
N PRO A 28 -9.64 13.28 -2.65
CA PRO A 28 -9.22 11.90 -2.78
C PRO A 28 -8.30 11.72 -3.98
N GLU A 29 -7.28 10.91 -3.78
CA GLU A 29 -6.30 10.51 -4.78
C GLU A 29 -6.13 8.99 -4.75
N VAL A 30 -6.15 8.36 -5.92
CA VAL A 30 -5.85 6.92 -6.03
C VAL A 30 -4.34 6.73 -6.15
N VAL A 31 -3.81 5.84 -5.33
CA VAL A 31 -2.42 5.39 -5.36
C VAL A 31 -2.39 3.95 -5.81
N ASP A 32 -1.60 3.66 -6.84
CA ASP A 32 -1.44 2.31 -7.37
C ASP A 32 -0.82 1.40 -6.31
N ALA A 33 -1.53 0.32 -5.96
CA ALA A 33 -1.02 -0.70 -5.07
C ALA A 33 0.17 -1.43 -5.71
N VAL A 34 1.16 -1.73 -4.88
CA VAL A 34 2.34 -2.49 -5.27
C VAL A 34 2.01 -3.99 -5.26
N ILE A 35 2.21 -4.65 -6.39
CA ILE A 35 2.19 -6.12 -6.47
C ILE A 35 3.49 -6.63 -5.86
N GLY A 36 3.43 -7.14 -4.62
CA GLY A 36 4.63 -7.56 -3.90
C GLY A 36 5.39 -8.70 -4.59
N GLN A 37 4.69 -9.60 -5.30
CA GLN A 37 5.33 -10.64 -6.11
C GLN A 37 6.27 -10.04 -7.17
N ASP A 38 5.84 -8.98 -7.85
CA ASP A 38 6.65 -8.33 -8.88
C ASP A 38 7.83 -7.59 -8.25
N ALA A 39 7.63 -6.94 -7.11
CA ALA A 39 8.69 -6.28 -6.36
C ALA A 39 9.79 -7.27 -5.91
N ILE A 40 9.39 -8.48 -5.48
CA ILE A 40 10.31 -9.57 -5.13
C ILE A 40 11.06 -10.06 -6.38
N ILE A 41 10.37 -10.34 -7.48
CA ILE A 41 10.98 -10.84 -8.73
C ILE A 41 11.99 -9.85 -9.30
N ARG A 42 11.69 -8.54 -9.27
CA ARG A 42 12.61 -7.49 -9.73
C ARG A 42 13.83 -7.30 -8.81
N GLY A 43 13.78 -7.82 -7.59
CA GLY A 43 14.83 -7.63 -6.59
C GLY A 43 14.74 -6.28 -5.87
N ASP A 44 13.60 -5.58 -5.94
CA ASP A 44 13.37 -4.30 -5.26
C ASP A 44 13.33 -4.47 -3.72
N VAL A 45 13.08 -5.70 -3.25
CA VAL A 45 12.97 -6.07 -1.84
C VAL A 45 13.77 -7.33 -1.54
N ALA A 46 14.63 -7.25 -0.52
CA ALA A 46 15.28 -8.42 0.05
C ALA A 46 14.41 -8.99 1.18
N LEU A 47 13.79 -10.15 0.95
CA LEU A 47 13.07 -10.88 2.00
C LEU A 47 14.05 -11.37 3.08
N ARG A 48 13.59 -11.36 4.33
CA ARG A 48 14.33 -11.84 5.50
C ARG A 48 13.48 -12.85 6.25
N ASP A 49 14.11 -13.85 6.85
CA ASP A 49 13.44 -15.00 7.48
C ASP A 49 12.80 -14.70 8.85
N GLY A 50 12.38 -13.45 9.11
CA GLY A 50 11.73 -13.07 10.37
C GLY A 50 12.61 -13.17 11.63
N ASN A 51 13.91 -13.46 11.47
CA ASN A 51 14.87 -13.69 12.55
C ASN A 51 15.73 -12.46 12.90
N LEU A 52 15.42 -11.30 12.30
CA LEU A 52 16.19 -10.06 12.49
C LEU A 52 16.07 -9.49 13.92
N HIS A 53 14.92 -9.69 14.56
CA HIS A 53 14.61 -9.16 15.88
C HIS A 53 14.06 -10.26 16.81
N ARG A 54 14.20 -10.06 18.12
CA ARG A 54 13.58 -10.93 19.14
C ARG A 54 12.30 -10.27 19.68
N PRO A 55 11.21 -11.02 19.88
CA PRO A 55 11.04 -12.44 19.58
C PRO A 55 11.04 -12.72 18.07
N ILE A 56 11.48 -13.92 17.68
CA ILE A 56 11.50 -14.35 16.28
C ILE A 56 10.07 -14.32 15.73
N TYR A 57 9.89 -13.73 14.54
CA TYR A 57 8.63 -13.83 13.83
C TYR A 57 8.55 -15.19 13.12
N PRO A 58 7.58 -16.06 13.47
CA PRO A 58 7.61 -17.46 13.07
C PRO A 58 7.11 -17.72 11.64
N PHE A 59 6.69 -16.68 10.91
CA PHE A 59 6.12 -16.83 9.57
C PHE A 59 7.00 -16.12 8.53
N PRO A 60 7.23 -16.72 7.35
CA PRO A 60 7.85 -16.00 6.25
C PRO A 60 6.89 -14.91 5.75
N LEU A 61 7.44 -13.76 5.33
CA LEU A 61 6.65 -12.73 4.68
C LEU A 61 6.09 -13.25 3.36
N SER A 62 4.77 -13.16 3.20
CA SER A 62 4.10 -13.43 1.94
C SER A 62 4.28 -12.29 0.95
N PRO A 63 4.21 -12.56 -0.36
CA PRO A 63 4.20 -11.50 -1.38
C PRO A 63 3.07 -10.49 -1.19
N GLY A 64 1.92 -10.91 -0.63
CA GLY A 64 0.80 -10.01 -0.32
C GLY A 64 1.15 -9.01 0.77
N GLU A 65 1.74 -9.47 1.87
CA GLU A 65 2.20 -8.60 2.97
C GLU A 65 3.28 -7.61 2.52
N VAL A 66 4.19 -8.05 1.65
CA VAL A 66 5.18 -7.18 1.02
C VAL A 66 4.50 -6.10 0.19
N GLY A 67 3.53 -6.49 -0.66
CA GLY A 67 2.77 -5.55 -1.48
C GLY A 67 1.99 -4.52 -0.66
N CYS A 68 1.31 -4.97 0.40
CA CYS A 68 0.60 -4.10 1.34
C CYS A 68 1.55 -3.07 1.95
N PHE A 69 2.65 -3.51 2.57
CA PHE A 69 3.61 -2.59 3.19
C PHE A 69 4.19 -1.58 2.20
N LEU A 70 4.57 -2.02 1.00
CA LEU A 70 5.13 -1.13 -0.02
C LEU A 70 4.11 -0.12 -0.56
N SER A 71 2.84 -0.49 -0.63
CA SER A 71 1.75 0.41 -1.04
C SER A 71 1.58 1.54 -0.01
N HIS A 72 1.55 1.19 1.28
CA HIS A 72 1.54 2.19 2.36
C HIS A 72 2.79 3.06 2.35
N ARG A 73 3.97 2.47 2.12
CA ARG A 73 5.21 3.24 1.98
C ARG A 73 5.16 4.23 0.82
N ALA A 74 4.54 3.88 -0.30
CA ALA A 74 4.34 4.81 -1.41
C ALA A 74 3.43 5.98 -1.01
N CYS A 75 2.36 5.72 -0.26
CA CYS A 75 1.52 6.79 0.31
C CYS A 75 2.32 7.70 1.26
N TRP A 76 3.16 7.15 2.14
CA TRP A 76 4.00 7.96 3.02
C TRP A 76 4.98 8.83 2.24
N GLN A 77 5.62 8.26 1.20
CA GLN A 77 6.51 9.02 0.33
C GLN A 77 5.75 10.17 -0.34
N ARG A 78 4.51 9.93 -0.75
CA ARG A 78 3.65 10.96 -1.36
C ARG A 78 3.30 12.09 -0.40
N ILE A 79 3.04 11.78 0.88
CA ILE A 79 2.87 12.79 1.94
C ILE A 79 4.11 13.67 2.06
N VAL A 80 5.30 13.07 2.03
CA VAL A 80 6.58 13.79 2.10
C VAL A 80 6.81 14.63 0.83
N ASP A 81 6.67 14.04 -0.36
CA ASP A 81 6.93 14.69 -1.65
C ASP A 81 6.02 15.89 -1.90
N GLN A 82 4.78 15.83 -1.38
CA GLN A 82 3.79 16.90 -1.51
C GLN A 82 3.78 17.86 -0.32
N ASP A 83 4.68 17.70 0.66
CA ASP A 83 4.74 18.50 1.90
C ASP A 83 3.38 18.57 2.63
N LEU A 84 2.67 17.44 2.70
CA LEU A 84 1.37 17.36 3.36
C LEU A 84 1.56 17.29 4.88
N PRO A 85 0.86 18.12 5.67
CA PRO A 85 0.97 18.06 7.13
C PRO A 85 0.39 16.76 7.70
N TYR A 86 -0.58 16.16 7.01
CA TYR A 86 -1.18 14.86 7.28
C TYR A 86 -2.02 14.41 6.08
N ALA A 87 -2.27 13.10 5.96
CA ALA A 87 -3.23 12.53 5.02
C ALA A 87 -3.91 11.29 5.62
N LEU A 88 -5.10 10.97 5.12
CA LEU A 88 -5.80 9.72 5.42
C LEU A 88 -5.40 8.66 4.36
N ILE A 89 -5.01 7.46 4.79
CA ILE A 89 -4.74 6.33 3.88
C ILE A 89 -5.86 5.31 4.03
N VAL A 90 -6.45 4.87 2.91
CA VAL A 90 -7.60 3.95 2.88
C VAL A 90 -7.36 2.83 1.88
N GLU A 91 -7.67 1.58 2.23
CA GLU A 91 -7.65 0.44 1.32
C GLU A 91 -9.03 0.22 0.69
N ASP A 92 -9.07 -0.42 -0.48
CA ASP A 92 -10.29 -0.60 -1.28
C ASP A 92 -11.12 -1.85 -0.93
N ASP A 93 -10.69 -2.63 0.06
CA ASP A 93 -11.32 -3.90 0.49
C ASP A 93 -12.06 -3.85 1.84
#